data_AF-A0A358DFU4-F1
#
_entry.id   AF-A0A358DFU4-F1
#
_cell.length_a   1.000
_cell.length_b   1.000
_cell.length_c   1.000
_cell.angle_alpha   90.00
_cell.angle_beta   90.00
_cell.angle_gamma   90.00
#
_symmetry.space_group_name_H-M   'P 1'
#
loop_
_entity.id
_entity.type
_entity.pdbx_description
1 polymer ?
#
loop_
_entity_poly.entity_id
_entity_poly.type
_entity_poly.pdbx_seq_one_letter_code
_entity_poly.pdbx_strand_id
1 'polypeptide(L)' 'PMEILFLRDDDIPQYVENGVADIGILGENEVWEKEKDVDEIEKLGFGNCRLSLAIPKAEVYTNLDYFHG' A
#
# COMPACT_ATOMS: atom_id res chain seq x y z
N PRO A 1 1.44 18.80 -22.33
CA PRO A 1 2.00 19.38 -21.09
C PRO A 1 1.74 18.40 -19.95
N MET A 2 2.64 18.32 -18.96
CA MET A 2 2.52 17.39 -17.84
C MET A 2 2.14 18.18 -16.58
N GLU A 3 1.16 17.68 -15.83
CA GLU A 3 0.74 18.21 -14.53
C GLU A 3 1.10 17.20 -13.44
N ILE A 4 1.53 17.68 -12.27
CA ILE A 4 1.92 16.85 -11.14
C ILE A 4 1.01 17.19 -9.97
N LEU A 5 0.30 16.18 -9.48
CA LEU A 5 -0.58 16.27 -8.30
C LEU A 5 0.14 15.69 -7.09
N PHE A 6 0.20 16.47 -6.00
CA PHE A 6 0.71 16.00 -4.71
C PHE A 6 -0.48 15.61 -3.84
N LEU A 7 -0.81 14.33 -3.86
CA LEU A 7 -1.93 13.73 -3.12
C LEU A 7 -1.41 12.94 -1.92
N ARG A 8 -2.34 12.52 -1.05
CA ARG A 8 -2.04 11.45 -0.10
C ARG A 8 -1.99 10.13 -0.84
N ASP A 9 -1.13 9.24 -0.37
CA ASP A 9 -0.96 7.88 -0.90
C ASP A 9 -2.30 7.14 -1.00
N ASP A 10 -3.14 7.29 0.01
CA ASP A 10 -4.42 6.63 0.13
C ASP A 10 -5.47 7.12 -0.91
N ASP A 11 -5.30 8.33 -1.47
CA ASP A 11 -6.14 8.89 -2.53
C ASP A 11 -5.68 8.53 -3.95
N ILE A 12 -4.39 8.22 -4.14
CA ILE A 12 -3.78 8.00 -5.47
C ILE A 12 -4.49 6.91 -6.28
N PRO A 13 -4.80 5.70 -5.74
CA PRO A 13 -5.48 4.66 -6.50
C PRO A 13 -6.80 5.12 -7.10
N GLN A 14 -7.61 5.84 -6.31
CA GLN A 14 -8.93 6.31 -6.73
C GLN A 14 -8.86 7.37 -7.83
N TYR A 15 -7.81 8.20 -7.82
CA TYR A 15 -7.58 9.21 -8.84
C TYR A 15 -7.20 8.58 -10.19
N VAL A 16 -6.42 7.49 -10.16
CA VAL A 16 -6.07 6.72 -11.36
C VAL A 16 -7.29 5.96 -11.88
N GLU A 17 -8.00 5.24 -11.00
CA GLU A 17 -9.22 4.48 -11.34
C GLU A 17 -10.31 5.37 -11.97
N ASN A 18 -10.49 6.59 -11.46
CA ASN A 18 -11.48 7.54 -12.00
C ASN A 18 -10.99 8.33 -13.24
N GLY A 19 -9.75 8.13 -13.68
CA GLY A 19 -9.15 8.88 -14.79
C GLY A 19 -8.93 10.36 -14.51
N VAL A 20 -8.84 10.77 -13.24
CA VAL A 20 -8.46 12.14 -12.86
C VAL A 20 -6.96 12.36 -13.08
N ALA A 21 -6.16 11.32 -12.82
CA ALA A 21 -4.75 11.25 -13.17
C ALA A 21 -4.52 10.03 -14.06
N ASP A 22 -3.65 10.15 -15.06
CA ASP A 22 -3.34 9.02 -15.96
C ASP A 22 -2.45 7.97 -15.30
N ILE A 23 -1.53 8.38 -14.41
CA ILE A 23 -0.54 7.52 -13.75
C ILE A 23 -0.35 7.99 -12.30
N GLY A 24 -0.18 7.03 -11.38
CA GLY A 24 0.14 7.28 -9.97
C GLY A 24 1.42 6.56 -9.54
N ILE A 25 2.18 7.17 -8.61
CA ILE A 25 3.30 6.53 -7.92
C ILE A 25 2.91 6.37 -6.45
N LEU A 26 2.84 5.13 -5.98
CA LEU A 26 2.39 4.77 -4.65
C LEU A 26 3.08 3.50 -4.14
N GLY A 27 2.97 3.25 -2.83
CA GLY A 27 3.43 1.99 -2.24
C GLY A 27 2.54 0.82 -2.64
N GLU A 28 3.16 -0.34 -2.85
CA GLU A 28 2.44 -1.58 -3.23
C GLU A 28 1.41 -1.98 -2.17
N ASN A 29 1.61 -1.62 -0.89
CA ASN A 29 0.64 -1.87 0.18
C ASN A 29 -0.75 -1.28 -0.11
N GLU A 30 -0.84 -0.06 -0.66
CA GLU A 30 -2.13 0.59 -0.93
C GLU A 30 -2.95 -0.16 -1.98
N VAL A 31 -2.28 -0.75 -2.98
CA VAL A 31 -2.93 -1.54 -4.02
C VAL A 31 -3.50 -2.83 -3.43
N TRP A 32 -2.70 -3.51 -2.60
CA TRP A 32 -3.07 -4.79 -2.00
C TRP A 32 -4.13 -4.65 -0.89
N GLU A 33 -4.12 -3.54 -0.15
CA GLU A 33 -5.06 -3.31 0.97
C GLU A 33 -6.43 -2.81 0.50
N LYS A 34 -6.51 -2.09 -0.63
CA LYS A 34 -7.74 -1.40 -1.05
C LYS A 34 -8.55 -2.10 -2.15
N GLU A 35 -8.10 -3.27 -2.63
CA GLU A 35 -8.76 -4.05 -3.69
C GLU A 35 -9.20 -3.20 -4.90
N LYS A 36 -8.35 -2.25 -5.30
CA LYS A 36 -8.64 -1.33 -6.41
C LYS A 36 -8.23 -1.92 -7.75
N ASP A 37 -9.00 -1.62 -8.79
CA ASP A 37 -8.75 -2.05 -10.16
C ASP A 37 -7.71 -1.13 -10.82
N VAL A 38 -6.44 -1.32 -10.46
CA VAL A 38 -5.31 -0.59 -11.04
C VAL A 38 -4.24 -1.58 -11.49
N ASP A 39 -3.71 -1.36 -12.69
CA ASP A 39 -2.64 -2.18 -13.25
C ASP A 39 -1.27 -1.73 -12.71
N GLU A 40 -0.47 -2.69 -12.24
CA GLU A 40 0.94 -2.44 -11.90
C GLU A 40 1.78 -2.44 -13.19
N ILE A 41 2.41 -1.30 -13.49
CA ILE A 41 3.20 -1.11 -14.72
C ILE A 41 4.69 -1.37 -14.48
N GLU A 42 5.26 -0.85 -13.39
CA GLU A 42 6.70 -0.94 -13.10
C GLU A 42 7.02 -0.80 -11.60
N LYS A 43 7.96 -1.62 -11.09
CA LYS A 43 8.56 -1.45 -9.76
C LYS A 43 9.75 -0.49 -9.80
N LEU A 44 9.65 0.64 -9.11
CA LEU A 44 10.65 1.71 -9.16
C LEU A 44 11.94 1.47 -8.35
N GLY A 45 12.02 0.37 -7.59
CA GLY A 45 13.24 -0.03 -6.88
C GLY A 45 13.57 0.74 -5.59
N PHE A 46 12.63 1.51 -5.03
CA PHE A 46 12.76 2.18 -3.73
C PHE A 46 11.53 1.95 -2.85
N GLY A 47 11.58 2.37 -1.59
CA GLY A 47 10.44 2.27 -0.67
C GLY A 47 10.19 0.86 -0.11
N ASN A 48 11.20 -0.03 -0.16
CA ASN A 48 11.09 -1.40 0.31
C ASN A 48 10.62 -1.47 1.77
N CYS A 49 9.49 -2.12 1.99
CA CYS A 49 8.93 -2.39 3.29
C CYS A 49 8.38 -3.83 3.34
N ARG A 50 7.98 -4.27 4.53
CA ARG A 50 7.24 -5.54 4.70
C ARG A 50 6.07 -5.31 5.64
N LEU A 51 4.94 -5.94 5.36
CA LEU A 51 3.87 -6.08 6.33
C LEU A 51 4.34 -7.05 7.44
N SER A 52 4.04 -6.75 8.70
CA SER A 52 4.49 -7.57 9.84
C SER A 52 3.48 -7.51 10.97
N LEU A 53 3.26 -8.66 11.62
CA LEU A 53 2.54 -8.73 12.89
C LEU A 53 3.52 -8.48 14.03
N ALA A 54 3.07 -7.75 15.05
CA ALA A 54 3.88 -7.40 16.22
C ALA A 54 3.16 -7.75 17.51
N ILE A 55 3.90 -8.24 18.50
CA ILE A 55 3.43 -8.51 19.87
C ILE A 55 4.24 -7.68 20.87
N PRO A 56 3.74 -7.42 22.08
CA PRO A 56 4.53 -6.76 23.13
C PRO A 56 5.80 -7.54 23.45
N LYS A 57 6.92 -6.82 23.65
CA LYS A 57 8.24 -7.44 23.91
C LYS A 57 8.29 -8.32 25.17
N ALA A 58 7.38 -8.10 26.12
CA ALA A 58 7.31 -8.84 27.37
C ALA A 58 6.61 -10.20 27.22
N GLU A 59 6.01 -10.47 26.06
CA GLU A 59 5.21 -11.67 25.83
C GLU A 59 5.98 -12.71 25.01
N VAL A 60 5.67 -13.98 25.25
CA VAL A 60 6.25 -15.10 24.51
C VAL A 60 5.35 -15.39 23.31
N TYR A 61 5.87 -15.16 22.11
CA TYR A 61 5.19 -15.58 20.89
C TYR A 61 5.08 -17.11 20.86
N THR A 62 3.86 -17.63 20.83
CA THR A 62 3.60 -19.07 20.72
C THR A 62 3.48 -19.48 19.26
N ASN A 63 2.45 -18.97 18.58
CA ASN A 63 2.10 -19.24 17.19
C ASN A 63 1.01 -18.24 16.75
N LEU A 64 0.39 -18.48 15.59
CA LEU A 64 -0.70 -17.63 15.09
C LEU A 64 -1.92 -17.56 16.01
N ASP A 65 -2.14 -18.56 16.88
CA ASP A 65 -3.27 -18.56 17.83
C ASP A 65 -3.16 -17.39 18.83
N TYR A 66 -1.96 -16.83 19.02
CA TYR A 66 -1.76 -15.60 19.81
C TYR A 66 -2.67 -14.45 19.34
N PHE A 67 -2.96 -14.36 18.04
CA PHE A 67 -3.77 -13.29 17.45
C PHE A 67 -5.27 -13.61 17.40
N HIS A 68 -5.71 -14.76 17.92
CA HIS A 68 -7.11 -15.20 17.88
C HIS A 68 -7.96 -14.75 19.10
N GLY A 69 -7.38 -14.01 20.05
CA GLY A 69 -8.09 -13.48 21.23
C GLY A 69 -8.18 -14.46 22.38
#